data_AF-A0A7S2VIF7-F1
#
_entry.id   AF-A0A7S2VIF7-F1
#
_cell.length_a   1.000
_cell.length_b   1.000
_cell.length_c   1.000
_cell.angle_alpha   90.00
_cell.angle_beta   90.00
_cell.angle_gamma   90.00
#
_symmetry.space_group_name_H-M   'P 1'
#
loop_
_entity.id
_entity.type
_entity.pdbx_description
1 polymer ?
#
loop_
_entity_poly.entity_id
_entity_poly.type
_entity_poly.pdbx_seq_one_letter_code
_entity_poly.pdbx_strand_id
1 'polypeptide(L)'
;RGAWLTDSCEATREQPFGSTGAPVQIHVSDGHDGYEDWDSVMTIRAGRKKSAYTALAFRDGLRVENMWGNLALIDKKPEELNFALKGTLAFTAQDSVFRMVATLPDFHVGQGSNVVSNNWWFGSRACTRSPPEQFDGLECMSLEGHRITFSGHANSSHKVFVSFR
;
A
#
# COMPACT_ATOMS: atom_id res chain seq x y z
N ARG A 1 17.08 -10.01 9.18
CA ARG A 1 17.62 -8.63 9.22
C ARG A 1 17.51 -8.05 7.83
N GLY A 2 16.29 -7.74 7.42
CA GLY A 2 16.02 -7.12 6.12
C GLY A 2 16.15 -5.61 6.28
N ALA A 3 17.23 -5.04 5.77
CA ALA A 3 17.31 -3.59 5.62
C ALA A 3 16.58 -3.21 4.33
N TRP A 4 15.37 -2.66 4.45
CA TRP A 4 14.70 -1.99 3.35
C TRP A 4 15.23 -0.57 3.26
N LEU A 5 16.08 -0.31 2.28
CA LEU A 5 16.31 1.06 1.82
C LEU A 5 15.05 1.49 1.06
N THR A 6 14.23 2.32 1.70
CA THR A 6 13.13 3.03 1.06
C THR A 6 13.69 4.20 0.23
N ASP A 7 14.55 3.91 -0.75
CA ASP A 7 15.21 4.96 -1.54
C ASP A 7 14.34 5.51 -2.67
N SER A 8 13.11 5.05 -2.85
CA SER A 8 12.16 5.79 -3.68
C SER A 8 10.72 5.43 -3.38
N CYS A 9 10.13 6.08 -2.37
CA CYS A 9 8.80 6.64 -2.61
C CYS A 9 9.04 8.03 -3.20
N GLU A 10 9.41 8.11 -4.48
CA GLU A 10 9.53 9.40 -5.16
C GLU A 10 8.11 9.94 -5.36
N ALA A 11 7.60 10.61 -4.33
CA ALA A 11 6.45 11.49 -4.47
C ALA A 11 6.90 12.67 -5.33
N THR A 12 6.17 12.94 -6.41
CA THR A 12 6.40 14.17 -7.19
C THR A 12 6.06 15.39 -6.33
N ARG A 13 6.45 16.61 -6.72
CA ARG A 13 6.18 17.84 -5.92
C ARG A 13 4.70 18.06 -5.64
N GLU A 14 3.82 17.53 -6.48
CA GLU A 14 2.37 17.66 -6.39
C GLU A 14 1.71 16.58 -5.53
N GLN A 15 2.50 15.60 -5.05
CA GLN A 15 2.06 14.51 -4.20
C GLN A 15 2.61 14.66 -2.77
N PRO A 16 1.90 14.15 -1.75
CA PRO A 16 0.61 13.47 -1.82
C PRO A 16 -0.54 14.39 -2.24
N PHE A 17 -1.48 13.87 -3.04
CA PHE A 17 -2.70 14.58 -3.41
C PHE A 17 -3.54 14.81 -2.16
N GLY A 18 -3.87 16.06 -1.82
CA GLY A 18 -4.58 16.41 -0.60
C GLY A 18 -4.05 17.70 0.00
N SER A 19 -4.47 18.03 1.22
CA SER A 19 -3.91 19.17 1.94
C SER A 19 -2.53 18.83 2.53
N THR A 20 -1.77 19.83 2.98
CA THR A 20 -0.56 19.60 3.78
C THR A 20 -0.96 19.19 5.21
N GLY A 21 -0.13 18.38 5.88
CA GLY A 21 -0.40 17.95 7.25
C GLY A 21 0.71 17.11 7.87
N ALA A 22 0.43 16.62 9.08
CA ALA A 22 1.37 15.82 9.86
C ALA A 22 1.72 14.48 9.18
N PRO A 23 2.91 13.93 9.41
CA PRO A 23 3.29 12.62 8.89
C PRO A 23 2.34 11.52 9.34
N VAL A 24 2.01 10.61 8.42
CA VAL A 24 1.30 9.36 8.63
C VAL A 24 2.24 8.21 8.29
N GLN A 25 2.22 7.14 9.08
CA GLN A 25 3.12 6.00 8.92
C GLN A 25 2.34 4.75 8.49
N ILE A 26 2.94 3.99 7.58
CA ILE A 26 2.57 2.61 7.23
C ILE A 26 3.68 1.73 7.78
N HIS A 27 3.31 0.73 8.58
CA HIS A 27 4.23 -0.30 9.02
C HIS A 27 4.09 -1.50 8.10
N VAL A 28 5.22 -1.95 7.55
CA VAL A 28 5.34 -3.12 6.69
C VAL A 28 6.17 -4.16 7.46
N SER A 29 5.61 -5.35 7.64
CA SER A 29 6.33 -6.50 8.20
C SER A 29 6.56 -7.55 7.12
N ASP A 30 7.73 -8.20 7.16
CA ASP A 30 7.96 -9.46 6.48
C ASP A 30 7.31 -10.56 7.35
N GLY A 31 6.25 -11.18 6.84
CA GLY A 31 5.55 -12.22 7.58
C GLY A 31 6.44 -13.46 7.76
N HIS A 32 7.17 -13.54 8.87
CA HIS A 32 7.72 -14.79 9.38
C HIS A 32 7.05 -15.11 10.72
N ASP A 33 6.34 -16.24 10.72
CA ASP A 33 5.64 -16.91 11.81
C ASP A 33 5.82 -16.33 13.23
N GLY A 34 4.88 -15.48 13.64
CA GLY A 34 4.56 -15.24 15.05
C GLY A 34 5.44 -14.24 15.81
N TYR A 35 6.44 -13.61 15.19
CA TYR A 35 7.21 -12.53 15.81
C TYR A 35 6.82 -11.17 15.19
N GLU A 36 6.22 -10.28 15.99
CA GLU A 36 5.89 -8.91 15.59
C GLU A 36 7.13 -8.01 15.58
N ASP A 37 8.15 -8.34 14.79
CA ASP A 37 9.29 -7.44 14.56
C ASP A 37 8.99 -6.57 13.32
N TRP A 38 8.80 -5.27 13.54
CA TRP A 38 8.41 -4.33 12.50
C TRP A 38 9.67 -3.82 11.79
N ASP A 39 10.13 -4.56 10.77
CA ASP A 39 11.41 -4.24 10.12
C ASP A 39 11.33 -3.01 9.19
N SER A 40 10.14 -2.47 8.83
CA SER A 40 10.05 -1.32 7.90
C SER A 40 8.86 -0.38 8.07
N VAL A 41 9.12 0.93 7.89
CA VAL A 41 8.12 2.00 8.01
C VAL A 41 8.18 2.94 6.81
N MET A 42 7.06 3.10 6.10
CA MET A 42 6.88 4.17 5.11
C MET A 42 6.22 5.37 5.79
N THR A 43 6.88 6.53 5.75
CA THR A 43 6.34 7.78 6.31
C THR A 43 5.89 8.73 5.20
N ILE A 44 4.61 9.08 5.19
CA ILE A 44 3.98 9.98 4.23
C ILE A 44 3.57 11.28 4.94
N ARG A 45 4.07 12.43 4.49
CA ARG A 45 3.65 13.74 5.02
C ARG A 45 2.47 14.29 4.24
N ALA A 46 1.26 14.05 4.75
CA ALA A 46 0.02 14.44 4.09
C ALA A 46 -1.02 14.98 5.07
N GLY A 47 -1.89 15.85 4.59
CA GLY A 47 -3.08 16.28 5.29
C GLY A 47 -4.16 15.22 5.33
N ARG A 48 -5.06 15.37 6.31
CA ARG A 48 -6.21 14.48 6.52
C ARG A 48 -7.51 15.18 6.15
N LYS A 49 -7.62 15.60 4.90
CA LYS A 49 -8.85 16.20 4.38
C LYS A 49 -9.45 15.31 3.31
N LYS A 50 -10.55 14.64 3.64
CA LYS A 50 -11.31 13.83 2.68
C LYS A 50 -11.67 14.65 1.45
N SER A 51 -11.45 14.06 0.29
CA SER A 51 -11.80 14.66 -0.98
C SER A 51 -12.06 13.59 -2.02
N ALA A 52 -13.16 13.76 -2.77
CA ALA A 52 -13.45 12.97 -3.95
C ALA A 52 -12.40 13.17 -5.05
N TYR A 53 -11.81 14.37 -5.16
CA TYR A 53 -10.73 14.65 -6.11
C TYR A 53 -9.50 13.76 -5.84
N THR A 54 -9.13 13.59 -4.57
CA THR A 54 -8.04 12.71 -4.17
C THR A 54 -8.34 11.25 -4.50
N ALA A 55 -9.57 10.79 -4.27
CA ALA A 55 -9.98 9.45 -4.66
C ALA A 55 -9.96 9.24 -6.19
N LEU A 56 -10.34 10.25 -6.97
CA LEU A 56 -10.23 10.22 -8.43
C LEU A 56 -8.77 10.10 -8.87
N ALA A 57 -7.86 10.88 -8.29
CA ALA A 57 -6.42 10.77 -8.57
C ALA A 57 -5.87 9.38 -8.20
N PHE A 58 -6.30 8.79 -7.08
CA PHE A 58 -5.95 7.42 -6.73
C PHE A 58 -6.50 6.38 -7.71
N ARG A 59 -7.68 6.57 -8.30
CA ARG A 59 -8.24 5.56 -9.21
C ARG A 59 -7.80 5.75 -10.66
N ASP A 60 -7.08 6.82 -10.96
CA ASP A 60 -6.72 7.15 -12.34
C ASP A 60 -5.90 6.02 -13.00
N GLY A 61 -6.47 5.43 -14.04
CA GLY A 61 -5.87 4.31 -14.76
C GLY A 61 -6.03 2.92 -14.10
N LEU A 62 -6.70 2.82 -12.95
CA LEU A 62 -6.97 1.54 -12.26
C LEU A 62 -8.42 1.09 -12.44
N ARG A 63 -8.63 -0.23 -12.52
CA ARG A 63 -9.96 -0.83 -12.39
C ARG A 63 -10.21 -1.26 -10.96
N VAL A 64 -11.47 -1.55 -10.63
CA VAL A 64 -11.88 -1.98 -9.28
C VAL A 64 -11.14 -3.25 -8.86
N GLU A 65 -10.82 -4.12 -9.80
CA GLU A 65 -10.10 -5.36 -9.56
C GLU A 65 -8.61 -5.13 -9.31
N ASN A 66 -8.08 -3.95 -9.61
CA ASN A 66 -6.67 -3.59 -9.43
C ASN A 66 -6.40 -2.86 -8.11
N MET A 67 -7.42 -2.72 -7.27
CA MET A 67 -7.32 -1.97 -6.01
C MET A 67 -7.95 -2.73 -4.86
N TRP A 68 -7.42 -2.46 -3.67
CA TRP A 68 -7.88 -3.07 -2.44
C TRP A 68 -7.73 -2.08 -1.28
N GLY A 69 -8.72 -2.09 -0.38
CA GLY A 69 -8.74 -1.25 0.80
C GLY A 69 -8.76 -2.11 2.06
N ASN A 70 -7.79 -1.95 2.95
CA ASN A 70 -7.84 -2.63 4.25
C ASN A 70 -9.03 -2.11 5.05
N LEU A 71 -9.79 -2.99 5.70
CA LEU A 71 -10.98 -2.60 6.47
C LEU A 71 -12.02 -1.79 5.64
N ALA A 72 -11.97 -1.90 4.30
CA ALA A 72 -13.01 -1.38 3.42
C ALA A 72 -14.12 -2.44 3.32
N LEU A 73 -15.03 -2.42 4.31
CA LEU A 73 -16.01 -3.49 4.54
C LEU A 73 -16.92 -3.76 3.33
N ILE A 74 -17.32 -2.70 2.61
CA ILE A 74 -18.30 -2.77 1.52
C ILE A 74 -17.72 -2.15 0.24
N ASP A 75 -16.90 -1.12 0.39
CA ASP A 75 -16.39 -0.34 -0.71
C ASP A 75 -15.44 -1.17 -1.58
N LYS A 76 -15.80 -1.31 -2.85
CA LYS A 76 -14.91 -1.93 -3.84
C LYS A 76 -13.85 -0.96 -4.35
N LYS A 77 -14.08 0.35 -4.18
CA LYS A 77 -13.18 1.46 -4.55
C LYS A 77 -13.39 2.63 -3.59
N PRO A 78 -12.38 3.49 -3.37
CA PRO A 78 -12.58 4.67 -2.55
C PRO A 78 -13.41 5.71 -3.31
N GLU A 79 -14.37 6.34 -2.63
CA GLU A 79 -15.07 7.53 -3.14
C GLU A 79 -14.46 8.83 -2.61
N GLU A 80 -13.85 8.78 -1.43
CA GLU A 80 -13.09 9.88 -0.85
C GLU A 80 -11.82 9.35 -0.19
N LEU A 81 -10.74 10.09 -0.33
CA LEU A 81 -9.48 9.82 0.37
C LEU A 81 -8.99 11.09 1.04
N ASN A 82 -8.32 10.91 2.17
CA ASN A 82 -7.60 11.98 2.85
C ASN A 82 -6.37 12.40 2.06
N PHE A 83 -5.63 11.40 1.56
CA PHE A 83 -4.55 11.61 0.63
C PHE A 83 -4.35 10.41 -0.29
N ALA A 84 -3.63 10.62 -1.39
CA ALA A 84 -3.14 9.56 -2.26
C ALA A 84 -1.77 9.92 -2.85
N LEU A 85 -0.98 8.89 -3.17
CA LEU A 85 0.25 8.98 -3.94
C LEU A 85 0.21 7.95 -5.05
N LYS A 86 0.95 8.22 -6.13
CA LYS A 86 1.14 7.34 -7.27
C LYS A 86 2.60 7.44 -7.69
N GLY A 87 3.28 6.30 -7.75
CA GLY A 87 4.69 6.26 -8.13
C GLY A 87 5.16 4.84 -8.40
N THR A 88 6.46 4.61 -8.24
CA THR A 88 7.04 3.27 -8.30
C THR A 88 7.32 2.82 -6.88
N LEU A 89 6.80 1.65 -6.50
CA LEU A 89 7.13 1.01 -5.24
C LEU A 89 8.23 -0.02 -5.51
N ALA A 90 9.39 0.16 -4.89
CA ALA A 90 10.51 -0.76 -5.02
C ALA A 90 10.84 -1.41 -3.67
N PHE A 91 11.04 -2.71 -3.75
CA PHE A 91 11.42 -3.57 -2.66
C PHE A 91 12.84 -4.09 -2.95
N THR A 92 13.80 -3.84 -2.05
CA THR A 92 15.04 -4.62 -1.98
C THR A 92 15.14 -5.38 -0.66
N ALA A 93 15.20 -6.70 -0.71
CA ALA A 93 15.56 -7.54 0.43
C ALA A 93 16.94 -8.16 0.16
N GLN A 94 17.86 -8.02 1.10
CA GLN A 94 19.21 -8.57 0.98
C GLN A 94 19.66 -9.17 2.30
N ASP A 95 20.18 -10.40 2.24
CA ASP A 95 20.99 -11.00 3.30
C ASP A 95 22.36 -11.43 2.74
N SER A 96 23.15 -12.18 3.51
CA SER A 96 24.50 -12.61 3.09
C SER A 96 24.52 -13.60 1.92
N VAL A 97 23.37 -14.20 1.57
CA VAL A 97 23.25 -15.29 0.58
C VAL A 97 22.22 -14.96 -0.51
N PHE A 98 21.28 -14.04 -0.25
CA PHE A 98 20.16 -13.75 -1.11
C PHE A 98 19.98 -12.24 -1.34
N ARG A 99 19.64 -11.87 -2.59
CA ARG A 99 19.17 -10.53 -2.95
C ARG A 99 17.93 -10.67 -3.81
N MET A 100 16.84 -10.05 -3.37
CA MET A 100 15.60 -9.89 -4.13
C MET A 100 15.37 -8.41 -4.38
N VAL A 101 15.01 -8.11 -5.62
CA VAL A 101 14.55 -6.79 -6.05
C VAL A 101 13.17 -6.97 -6.66
N ALA A 102 12.18 -6.25 -6.17
CA ALA A 102 10.82 -6.31 -6.68
C ALA A 102 10.27 -4.90 -6.91
N THR A 103 9.99 -4.56 -8.16
CA THR A 103 9.56 -3.23 -8.61
C THR A 103 8.12 -3.29 -9.08
N LEU A 104 7.26 -2.47 -8.47
CA LEU A 104 5.87 -2.26 -8.85
C LEU A 104 5.72 -0.83 -9.42
N PRO A 105 5.76 -0.64 -10.75
CA PRO A 105 5.48 0.66 -11.34
C PRO A 105 4.00 0.99 -11.20
N ASP A 106 3.68 2.29 -11.29
CA ASP A 106 2.30 2.77 -11.28
C ASP A 106 1.53 2.25 -10.04
N PHE A 107 2.21 2.25 -8.89
CA PHE A 107 1.68 1.83 -7.61
C PHE A 107 1.09 3.02 -6.87
N HIS A 108 -0.15 2.83 -6.44
CA HIS A 108 -0.98 3.82 -5.80
C HIS A 108 -1.16 3.43 -4.33
N VAL A 109 -0.96 4.40 -3.45
CA VAL A 109 -1.23 4.25 -2.01
C VAL A 109 -2.06 5.44 -1.54
N GLY A 110 -3.07 5.19 -0.73
CA GLY A 110 -3.91 6.24 -0.19
C GLY A 110 -4.45 5.89 1.18
N GLN A 111 -4.88 6.90 1.90
CA GLN A 111 -5.52 6.74 3.19
C GLN A 111 -6.90 7.38 3.12
N GLY A 112 -7.92 6.64 3.51
CA GLY A 112 -9.29 7.11 3.69
C GLY A 112 -9.75 6.88 5.11
N SER A 113 -11.03 7.11 5.40
CA SER A 113 -11.59 6.60 6.65
C SER A 113 -13.04 6.19 6.47
N ASN A 114 -13.46 5.23 7.27
CA ASN A 114 -14.86 4.87 7.44
C ASN A 114 -15.36 5.44 8.79
N VAL A 115 -16.53 4.98 9.25
CA VAL A 115 -17.15 5.44 10.51
C VAL A 115 -16.34 5.05 11.75
N VAL A 116 -15.62 3.93 11.70
CA VAL A 116 -14.98 3.30 12.87
C VAL A 116 -13.47 3.46 12.89
N SER A 117 -12.82 3.67 11.74
CA SER A 117 -11.36 3.77 11.65
C SER A 117 -10.89 4.40 10.33
N ASN A 118 -9.60 4.74 10.28
CA ASN A 118 -8.92 4.99 9.00
C ASN A 118 -8.80 3.67 8.23
N ASN A 119 -8.83 3.73 6.90
CA ASN A 119 -8.48 2.62 6.02
C ASN A 119 -7.38 3.04 5.05
N TRP A 120 -6.60 2.06 4.60
CA TRP A 120 -5.56 2.24 3.59
C TRP A 120 -5.95 1.55 2.30
N TRP A 121 -5.61 2.19 1.21
CA TRP A 121 -5.89 1.75 -0.14
C TRP A 121 -4.59 1.55 -0.90
N PHE A 122 -4.54 0.45 -1.64
CA PHE A 122 -3.40 0.06 -2.46
C PHE A 122 -3.91 -0.32 -3.85
N GLY A 123 -3.13 -0.05 -4.89
CA GLY A 123 -3.49 -0.48 -6.23
C GLY A 123 -2.37 -0.28 -7.24
N SER A 124 -2.37 -1.11 -8.28
CA SER A 124 -1.56 -0.94 -9.48
C SER A 124 -2.18 -1.79 -10.58
N ARG A 125 -1.97 -1.42 -11.85
CA ARG A 125 -2.42 -2.25 -12.99
C ARG A 125 -1.82 -3.65 -12.98
N ALA A 126 -0.66 -3.82 -12.36
CA ALA A 126 0.00 -5.11 -12.18
C ALA A 126 -0.62 -5.97 -11.07
N CYS A 127 -1.66 -5.45 -10.39
CA CYS A 127 -2.28 -6.12 -9.26
C CYS A 127 -3.68 -6.65 -9.57
N THR A 128 -4.06 -7.72 -8.87
CA THR A 128 -5.39 -8.32 -8.86
C THR A 128 -5.85 -8.45 -7.41
N ARG A 129 -7.05 -7.97 -7.11
CA ARG A 129 -7.70 -8.13 -5.82
C ARG A 129 -8.08 -9.59 -5.62
N SER A 130 -7.69 -10.14 -4.49
CA SER A 130 -8.01 -11.52 -4.14
C SER A 130 -9.48 -11.64 -3.71
N PRO A 131 -10.15 -12.75 -4.08
CA PRO A 131 -11.46 -13.05 -3.54
C PRO A 131 -11.40 -13.14 -2.01
N PRO A 132 -12.39 -12.58 -1.27
CA PRO A 132 -12.39 -12.60 0.20
C PRO A 132 -12.29 -14.01 0.81
N GLU A 133 -12.74 -15.02 0.06
CA GLU A 133 -12.74 -16.43 0.44
C GLU A 133 -11.34 -17.06 0.47
N GLN A 134 -10.37 -16.49 -0.25
CA GLN A 134 -8.98 -16.96 -0.27
C GLN A 134 -8.12 -16.17 0.72
N PHE A 135 -8.07 -14.85 0.55
CA PHE A 135 -7.53 -13.90 1.52
C PHE A 135 -8.01 -12.49 1.16
N ASP A 136 -8.24 -11.64 2.16
CA ASP A 136 -8.57 -10.24 1.92
C ASP A 136 -7.30 -9.43 1.65
N GLY A 137 -7.02 -9.19 0.38
CA GLY A 137 -5.78 -8.55 -0.04
C GLY A 137 -5.66 -8.27 -1.53
N LEU A 138 -4.45 -7.87 -1.90
CA LEU A 138 -4.04 -7.49 -3.24
C LEU A 138 -2.81 -8.30 -3.63
N GLU A 139 -2.84 -8.94 -4.78
CA GLU A 139 -1.69 -9.66 -5.33
C GLU A 139 -1.14 -8.91 -6.54
N CYS A 140 0.16 -8.68 -6.59
CA CYS A 140 0.83 -7.90 -7.62
C CYS A 140 2.00 -8.67 -8.23
N MET A 141 2.26 -8.44 -9.51
CA MET A 141 3.44 -8.97 -10.19
C MET A 141 4.49 -7.88 -10.37
N SER A 142 5.70 -8.12 -9.87
CA SER A 142 6.83 -7.21 -10.06
C SER A 142 7.41 -7.32 -11.48
N LEU A 143 8.16 -6.30 -11.90
CA LEU A 143 8.86 -6.32 -13.19
C LEU A 143 9.89 -7.46 -13.30
N GLU A 144 10.45 -7.87 -12.16
CA GLU A 144 11.41 -8.96 -12.01
C GLU A 144 10.73 -10.34 -11.94
N GLY A 145 9.40 -10.39 -11.98
CA GLY A 145 8.62 -11.63 -12.00
C GLY A 145 8.29 -12.20 -10.61
N HIS A 146 8.45 -11.41 -9.55
CA HIS A 146 8.08 -11.83 -8.20
C HIS A 146 6.61 -11.58 -7.92
N ARG A 147 5.97 -12.52 -7.21
CA ARG A 147 4.61 -12.35 -6.72
C ARG A 147 4.65 -11.68 -5.36
N ILE A 148 3.99 -10.53 -5.25
CA ILE A 148 3.93 -9.72 -4.03
C ILE A 148 2.48 -9.66 -3.55
N THR A 149 2.22 -10.06 -2.32
CA THR A 149 0.87 -9.97 -1.74
C THR A 149 0.83 -8.91 -0.65
N PHE A 150 -0.19 -8.06 -0.68
CA PHE A 150 -0.54 -7.13 0.38
C PHE A 150 -1.80 -7.64 1.08
N SER A 151 -1.77 -7.78 2.40
CA SER A 151 -2.95 -8.19 3.17
C SER A 151 -3.09 -7.38 4.46
N GLY A 152 -4.32 -7.20 4.89
CA GLY A 152 -4.64 -6.39 6.08
C GLY A 152 -4.39 -7.17 7.37
N HIS A 153 -4.03 -6.45 8.44
CA HIS A 153 -4.14 -6.99 9.78
C HIS A 153 -5.58 -6.83 10.28
N ALA A 154 -6.21 -7.91 10.76
CA ALA A 154 -7.64 -7.93 11.12
C ALA A 154 -8.08 -6.78 12.05
N ASN A 155 -7.18 -6.34 12.94
CA ASN A 155 -7.46 -5.31 13.95
C ASN A 155 -6.65 -4.01 13.79
N SER A 156 -5.96 -3.79 12.67
CA SER A 156 -5.17 -2.56 12.50
C SER A 156 -5.19 -2.07 11.08
N SER A 157 -5.58 -0.81 10.91
CA SER A 157 -5.43 -0.12 9.63
C SER A 157 -3.99 0.28 9.36
N HIS A 158 -3.14 0.41 10.38
CA HIS A 158 -1.74 0.85 10.22
C HIS A 158 -0.77 -0.28 9.85
N LYS A 159 -1.25 -1.52 9.83
CA LYS A 159 -0.45 -2.73 9.59
C LYS A 159 -0.91 -3.38 8.27
N VAL A 160 0.02 -3.50 7.33
CA VAL A 160 -0.17 -4.26 6.08
C VAL A 160 0.97 -5.24 5.96
N PHE A 161 0.62 -6.51 5.81
CA PHE A 161 1.59 -7.57 5.59
C PHE A 161 1.96 -7.59 4.12
N VAL A 162 3.27 -7.67 3.86
CA VAL A 162 3.79 -7.86 2.50
C VAL A 162 4.52 -9.19 2.47
N SER A 163 4.10 -10.07 1.57
CA SER A 163 4.76 -11.37 1.37
C SER A 163 5.25 -11.51 -0.07
N PHE A 164 6.39 -12.19 -0.22
CA PHE A 164 7.04 -12.44 -1.50
C PHE A 164 6.99 -13.95 -1.75
N ARG A 165 6.52 -14.36 -2.93
CA ARG A 165 6.48 -15.76 -3.38
C ARG A 165 7.10 -15.92 -4.76
#